data_AF-A0A975Q199-F1
#
_entry.id   AF-A0A975Q199-F1
#
_cell.length_a   1.000
_cell.length_b   1.000
_cell.length_c   1.000
_cell.angle_alpha   90.00
_cell.angle_beta   90.00
_cell.angle_gamma   90.00
#
_symmetry.space_group_name_H-M   'P 1'
#
loop_
_entity.id
_entity.type
_entity.pdbx_description
1 polymer ?
#
loop_
_entity_poly.entity_id
_entity_poly.type
_entity_poly.pdbx_seq_one_letter_code
_entity_poly.pdbx_strand_id
1 'polypeptide(L)'
;MRQILMLLCTGLLSAGAVQSATAQSNSGQTTADAKADGKAFGNAVIDQVKNAATTAPDASRVPGFNPAGTQSLEDLAAHPDRIEGAARSTATGNTAIRTIEDSMNNRARFSPQEIKSILARSGKISETPLDYTSGMSVSGSKGNCVPLPPGTGSVGTYMATCNTGYTAEQKSASCPITLEASAAPRQIYGYYCVGGSGVDPASIYACSHYPAPQCTVTQSWPINLDL
;
A
#
# COMPACT_ATOMS: atom_id res chain seq x y z
N MET A 1 39.79 3.10 7.33
CA MET A 1 39.34 3.87 6.15
C MET A 1 40.23 3.46 4.98
N ARG A 2 39.69 2.92 3.87
CA ARG A 2 40.43 2.48 2.63
C ARG A 2 41.44 1.33 2.87
N GLN A 3 42.00 0.55 1.93
CA GLN A 3 41.72 0.04 0.56
C GLN A 3 42.80 -1.07 0.32
N ILE A 4 42.69 -2.15 -0.49
CA ILE A 4 41.65 -2.66 -1.42
C ILE A 4 41.81 -4.20 -1.64
N LEU A 5 40.81 -4.82 -2.29
CA LEU A 5 40.76 -6.12 -3.02
C LEU A 5 42.09 -6.85 -3.40
N MET A 6 42.18 -8.17 -3.13
CA MET A 6 42.62 -9.30 -4.00
C MET A 6 43.31 -10.44 -3.22
N LEU A 7 42.82 -11.69 -3.35
CA LEU A 7 43.55 -12.79 -4.00
C LEU A 7 42.64 -14.05 -4.12
N LEU A 8 42.61 -14.65 -5.31
CA LEU A 8 42.10 -16.00 -5.57
C LEU A 8 43.28 -16.97 -5.74
N CYS A 9 42.98 -18.28 -5.87
CA CYS A 9 43.86 -19.39 -6.26
C CYS A 9 44.83 -19.98 -5.21
N THR A 10 44.48 -21.16 -4.68
CA THR A 10 45.17 -22.47 -4.88
C THR A 10 44.50 -23.53 -4.00
N GLY A 11 43.77 -24.50 -4.57
CA GLY A 11 44.24 -25.90 -4.75
C GLY A 11 43.49 -26.84 -3.79
N LEU A 12 43.36 -28.17 -3.99
CA LEU A 12 43.82 -29.08 -5.05
C LEU A 12 43.03 -30.42 -4.93
N LEU A 13 42.65 -31.06 -6.06
CA LEU A 13 42.45 -32.53 -6.28
C LEU A 13 41.43 -33.35 -5.39
N SER A 14 40.82 -34.46 -5.81
CA SER A 14 40.75 -35.18 -7.12
C SER A 14 39.65 -36.27 -7.16
N ALA A 15 39.41 -36.80 -8.36
CA ALA A 15 38.79 -38.10 -8.71
C ALA A 15 37.25 -38.19 -8.87
N GLY A 16 36.81 -38.53 -10.09
CA GLY A 16 35.41 -38.67 -10.49
C GLY A 16 35.21 -38.33 -11.97
N ALA A 17 35.81 -39.12 -12.88
CA ALA A 17 35.93 -38.76 -14.29
C ALA A 17 34.61 -38.90 -15.07
N VAL A 18 33.81 -37.82 -15.09
CA VAL A 18 32.76 -37.64 -16.10
C VAL A 18 33.41 -37.02 -17.33
N GLN A 19 33.75 -37.84 -18.32
CA GLN A 19 34.28 -37.37 -19.60
C GLN A 19 33.14 -36.77 -20.43
N SER A 20 32.75 -35.55 -20.08
CA SER A 20 32.02 -34.66 -20.98
C SER A 20 32.88 -34.46 -22.23
N ALA A 21 32.49 -35.09 -23.33
CA ALA A 21 33.10 -34.87 -24.64
C ALA A 21 32.72 -33.46 -25.15
N THR A 22 33.39 -32.45 -24.60
CA THR A 22 33.35 -31.09 -25.15
C THR A 22 33.88 -31.14 -26.56
N ALA A 23 33.04 -30.79 -27.54
CA ALA A 23 33.49 -30.58 -28.91
C ALA A 23 34.50 -29.42 -28.91
N GLN A 24 35.79 -29.75 -28.88
CA GLN A 24 36.86 -28.77 -29.08
C GLN A 24 36.85 -28.36 -30.56
N SER A 25 36.10 -27.29 -30.84
CA SER A 25 36.11 -26.61 -32.14
C SER A 25 37.48 -25.95 -32.38
N ASN A 26 38.47 -26.76 -32.76
CA ASN A 26 39.77 -26.27 -33.21
C ASN A 26 39.57 -25.57 -34.55
N SER A 27 39.71 -24.24 -34.55
CA SER A 27 39.71 -23.40 -35.74
C SER A 27 40.88 -23.79 -36.65
N GLY A 28 40.61 -24.62 -37.67
CA GLY A 28 41.60 -25.21 -38.56
C GLY A 28 41.21 -26.56 -39.15
N GLN A 29 40.20 -27.24 -38.59
CA GLN A 29 39.72 -28.53 -39.09
C GLN A 29 39.06 -28.38 -40.47
N THR A 30 39.52 -29.13 -41.47
CA THR A 30 38.93 -29.10 -42.82
C THR A 30 37.66 -29.94 -42.90
N THR A 31 36.84 -29.73 -43.94
CA THR A 31 35.66 -30.56 -44.22
C THR A 31 36.02 -32.05 -44.45
N ALA A 32 37.27 -32.35 -44.84
CA ALA A 32 37.74 -33.73 -44.95
C ALA A 32 37.98 -34.35 -43.56
N ASP A 33 38.64 -33.61 -42.67
CA ASP A 33 38.93 -34.03 -41.30
C ASP A 33 37.64 -34.23 -40.50
N ALA A 34 36.67 -33.32 -40.62
CA ALA A 34 35.35 -33.46 -39.98
C ALA A 34 34.58 -34.72 -40.44
N LYS A 35 34.75 -35.13 -41.72
CA LYS A 35 34.19 -36.39 -42.23
C LYS A 35 34.96 -37.62 -41.73
N ALA A 36 36.27 -37.52 -41.58
CA ALA A 36 37.10 -38.58 -41.01
C ALA A 36 36.74 -38.81 -39.53
N ASP A 37 36.67 -37.75 -38.73
CA ASP A 37 36.30 -37.79 -37.32
C ASP A 37 34.86 -38.29 -37.11
N GLY A 38 33.90 -37.80 -37.90
CA GLY A 38 32.51 -38.28 -37.83
C GLY A 38 32.39 -39.78 -38.14
N LYS A 39 33.20 -40.30 -39.07
CA LYS A 39 33.27 -41.73 -39.38
C LYS A 39 34.00 -42.52 -38.29
N ALA A 40 35.07 -41.99 -37.71
CA ALA A 40 35.80 -42.61 -36.61
C ALA A 40 34.94 -42.71 -35.35
N PHE A 41 34.24 -41.62 -34.98
CA PHE A 41 33.26 -41.61 -33.90
C PHE A 41 32.12 -42.59 -34.17
N GLY A 42 31.51 -42.55 -35.36
CA GLY A 42 30.46 -43.48 -35.75
C GLY A 42 30.88 -44.95 -35.60
N ASN A 43 32.06 -45.31 -36.10
CA ASN A 43 32.63 -46.65 -35.93
C ASN A 43 32.93 -47.00 -34.46
N ALA A 44 33.36 -46.03 -33.65
CA ALA A 44 33.66 -46.27 -32.23
C ALA A 44 32.40 -46.51 -31.39
N VAL A 45 31.27 -45.89 -31.74
CA VAL A 45 30.01 -46.02 -30.97
C VAL A 45 29.01 -47.03 -31.54
N ILE A 46 29.16 -47.49 -32.79
CA ILE A 46 28.11 -48.28 -33.47
C ILE A 46 27.76 -49.58 -32.73
N ASP A 47 28.74 -50.27 -32.15
CA ASP A 47 28.49 -51.52 -31.43
C ASP A 47 27.91 -51.26 -30.02
N GLN A 48 28.27 -50.15 -29.37
CA GLN A 48 27.60 -49.68 -28.16
C GLN A 48 26.12 -49.33 -28.44
N VAL A 49 25.84 -48.66 -29.56
CA VAL A 49 24.48 -48.30 -29.99
C VAL A 49 23.66 -49.54 -30.33
N LYS A 50 24.23 -50.51 -31.08
CA LYS A 50 23.57 -51.79 -31.36
C LYS A 50 23.24 -52.54 -30.07
N ASN A 51 24.21 -52.70 -29.17
CA ASN A 51 24.00 -53.38 -27.88
C ASN A 51 22.96 -52.65 -27.01
N ALA A 52 22.96 -51.32 -27.01
CA ALA A 52 21.96 -50.53 -26.30
C ALA A 52 20.54 -50.69 -26.91
N ALA A 53 20.43 -50.85 -28.22
CA ALA A 53 19.16 -51.03 -28.93
C ALA A 53 18.60 -52.46 -28.87
N THR A 54 19.44 -53.48 -28.71
CA THR A 54 19.01 -54.90 -28.60
C THR A 54 18.84 -55.38 -27.15
N THR A 55 19.41 -54.68 -26.17
CA THR A 55 19.23 -54.99 -24.74
C THR A 55 17.91 -54.41 -24.25
N ALA A 56 17.10 -55.22 -23.57
CA ALA A 56 15.87 -54.75 -22.92
C ALA A 56 16.14 -53.55 -22.00
N PRO A 57 15.26 -52.53 -21.97
CA PRO A 57 15.36 -51.45 -21.00
C PRO A 57 15.29 -51.98 -19.57
N ASP A 58 16.23 -51.55 -18.74
CA ASP A 58 16.25 -51.81 -17.30
C ASP A 58 16.11 -50.47 -16.57
N ALA A 59 15.28 -50.45 -15.53
CA ALA A 59 15.12 -49.36 -14.58
C ALA A 59 16.46 -48.79 -14.08
N SER A 60 17.47 -49.66 -13.87
CA SER A 60 18.80 -49.23 -13.40
C SER A 60 19.56 -48.35 -14.40
N ARG A 61 19.17 -48.35 -15.68
CA ARG A 61 19.87 -47.68 -16.79
C ARG A 61 19.25 -46.34 -17.19
N VAL A 62 18.15 -45.93 -16.57
CA VAL A 62 17.45 -44.68 -16.89
C VAL A 62 17.91 -43.57 -15.92
N PRO A 63 18.61 -42.52 -16.38
CA PRO A 63 19.09 -41.45 -15.50
C PRO A 63 17.94 -40.74 -14.77
N GLY A 64 18.02 -40.69 -13.44
CA GLY A 64 16.98 -40.08 -12.59
C GLY A 64 15.75 -40.95 -12.34
N PHE A 65 15.69 -42.18 -12.85
CA PHE A 65 14.61 -43.11 -12.50
C PHE A 65 14.80 -43.65 -11.07
N ASN A 66 13.75 -43.55 -10.26
CA ASN A 66 13.72 -44.11 -8.91
C ASN A 66 12.62 -45.18 -8.83
N PRO A 67 12.95 -46.49 -8.93
CA PRO A 67 11.95 -47.55 -8.88
C PRO A 67 11.15 -47.55 -7.57
N ALA A 68 11.79 -47.22 -6.43
CA ALA A 68 11.10 -47.11 -5.15
C ALA A 68 10.10 -45.94 -5.11
N GLY A 69 10.27 -44.93 -5.99
CA GLY A 69 9.35 -43.81 -6.15
C GLY A 69 8.16 -44.11 -7.07
N THR A 70 8.29 -45.06 -8.00
CA THR A 70 7.22 -45.47 -8.94
C THR A 70 6.45 -46.71 -8.48
N GLN A 71 6.99 -47.50 -7.54
CA GLN A 71 6.40 -48.75 -7.06
C GLN A 71 4.91 -48.65 -6.66
N SER A 72 4.50 -47.52 -6.07
CA SER A 72 3.10 -47.28 -5.68
C SER A 72 2.17 -46.99 -6.86
N LEU A 73 2.68 -46.40 -7.95
CA LEU A 73 1.94 -46.23 -9.20
C LEU A 73 1.88 -47.54 -9.99
N GLU A 74 2.91 -48.39 -9.89
CA GLU A 74 2.96 -49.71 -10.51
C GLU A 74 1.97 -50.68 -9.86
N ASP A 75 1.90 -50.73 -8.52
CA ASP A 75 0.86 -51.48 -7.78
C ASP A 75 -0.55 -51.00 -8.16
N LEU A 76 -0.73 -49.68 -8.28
CA LEU A 76 -2.02 -49.09 -8.63
C LEU A 76 -2.40 -49.31 -10.10
N ALA A 77 -1.44 -49.42 -11.00
CA ALA A 77 -1.65 -49.79 -12.40
C ALA A 77 -2.01 -51.29 -12.55
N ALA A 78 -1.46 -52.15 -11.69
CA ALA A 78 -1.85 -53.56 -11.60
C ALA A 78 -3.23 -53.76 -10.94
N HIS A 79 -3.64 -52.83 -10.07
CA HIS A 79 -4.90 -52.87 -9.31
C HIS A 79 -5.76 -51.60 -9.53
N PRO A 80 -6.33 -51.40 -10.73
CA PRO A 80 -7.07 -50.19 -11.06
C PRO A 80 -8.35 -50.00 -10.23
N ASP A 81 -8.91 -51.08 -9.70
CA ASP A 81 -10.02 -51.07 -8.72
C ASP A 81 -9.67 -50.33 -7.43
N ARG A 82 -8.38 -50.27 -7.07
CA ARG A 82 -7.89 -49.57 -5.88
C ARG A 82 -7.69 -48.07 -6.07
N ILE A 83 -7.67 -47.56 -7.32
CA ILE A 83 -7.45 -46.13 -7.63
C ILE A 83 -8.41 -45.25 -6.82
N GLU A 84 -9.70 -45.56 -6.84
CA GLU A 84 -10.73 -44.71 -6.21
C GLU A 84 -10.61 -44.70 -4.68
N GLY A 85 -10.29 -45.85 -4.07
CA GLY A 85 -10.06 -45.98 -2.63
C GLY A 85 -8.80 -45.27 -2.17
N ALA A 86 -7.68 -45.47 -2.88
CA ALA A 86 -6.41 -44.80 -2.61
C ALA A 86 -6.53 -43.27 -2.78
N ALA A 87 -7.24 -42.81 -3.81
CA ALA A 87 -7.52 -41.39 -4.04
C ALA A 87 -8.36 -40.78 -2.91
N ARG A 88 -9.44 -41.44 -2.45
CA ARG A 88 -10.24 -40.96 -1.30
C ARG A 88 -9.43 -40.89 0.00
N SER A 89 -8.65 -41.93 0.31
CA SER A 89 -7.77 -41.96 1.48
C SER A 89 -6.78 -40.78 1.47
N THR A 90 -6.15 -40.55 0.31
CA THR A 90 -5.21 -39.44 0.11
C THR A 90 -5.90 -38.07 0.19
N ALA A 91 -7.11 -37.93 -0.38
CA ALA A 91 -7.88 -36.69 -0.36
C ALA A 91 -8.25 -36.26 1.07
N THR A 92 -8.65 -37.20 1.93
CA THR A 92 -8.95 -36.92 3.35
C THR A 92 -7.73 -36.38 4.10
N GLY A 93 -6.54 -36.92 3.78
CA GLY A 93 -5.27 -36.42 4.30
C GLY A 93 -4.83 -35.06 3.73
N ASN A 94 -5.39 -34.61 2.61
CA ASN A 94 -4.93 -33.43 1.88
C ASN A 94 -5.47 -32.11 2.47
N THR A 95 -4.58 -31.17 2.75
CA THR A 95 -4.93 -29.86 3.34
C THR A 95 -5.71 -28.95 2.38
N ALA A 96 -5.48 -29.04 1.07
CA ALA A 96 -6.22 -28.25 0.09
C ALA A 96 -7.68 -28.74 -0.04
N ILE A 97 -7.91 -30.05 -0.01
CA ILE A 97 -9.27 -30.63 0.02
C ILE A 97 -10.00 -30.21 1.29
N ARG A 98 -9.38 -30.38 2.46
CA ARG A 98 -9.96 -29.91 3.73
C ARG A 98 -10.27 -28.40 3.73
N THR A 99 -9.41 -27.57 3.14
CA THR A 99 -9.65 -26.13 3.00
C THR A 99 -10.89 -25.82 2.13
N ILE A 100 -11.13 -26.60 1.06
CA ILE A 100 -12.32 -26.48 0.21
C ILE A 100 -13.57 -26.92 0.97
N GLU A 101 -13.51 -28.03 1.70
CA GLU A 101 -14.60 -28.54 2.53
C GLU A 101 -14.96 -27.57 3.66
N ASP A 102 -13.98 -27.07 4.41
CA ASP A 102 -14.15 -26.05 5.45
C ASP A 102 -14.76 -24.76 4.89
N SER A 103 -14.34 -24.32 3.70
CA SER A 103 -14.93 -23.18 3.00
C SER A 103 -16.39 -23.42 2.64
N MET A 104 -16.76 -24.63 2.22
CA MET A 104 -18.15 -24.99 1.92
C MET A 104 -19.01 -25.19 3.16
N ASN A 105 -18.46 -25.70 4.26
CA ASN A 105 -19.16 -25.90 5.52
C ASN A 105 -19.45 -24.57 6.23
N ASN A 106 -18.51 -23.62 6.19
CA ASN A 106 -18.66 -22.29 6.79
C ASN A 106 -19.39 -21.28 5.90
N ARG A 107 -19.80 -21.65 4.68
CA ARG A 107 -20.51 -20.75 3.76
C ARG A 107 -21.96 -20.56 4.20
N ALA A 108 -22.38 -19.31 4.38
CA ALA A 108 -23.77 -18.97 4.69
C ALA A 108 -24.74 -19.65 3.70
N ARG A 109 -25.76 -20.32 4.25
CA ARG A 109 -26.82 -21.00 3.51
C ARG A 109 -28.14 -20.30 3.82
N PHE A 110 -28.89 -19.96 2.78
CA PHE A 110 -30.22 -19.37 2.89
C PHE A 110 -31.24 -20.33 2.31
N SER A 111 -32.38 -20.50 2.98
CA SER A 111 -33.43 -21.38 2.44
C SER A 111 -34.14 -20.72 1.24
N PRO A 112 -34.72 -21.49 0.29
CA PRO A 112 -35.53 -20.91 -0.78
C PRO A 112 -36.69 -20.05 -0.27
N GLN A 113 -37.25 -20.39 0.90
CA GLN A 113 -38.30 -19.66 1.59
C GLN A 113 -37.79 -18.32 2.14
N GLU A 114 -36.61 -18.32 2.76
CA GLU A 114 -35.94 -17.12 3.26
C GLU A 114 -35.60 -16.15 2.12
N ILE A 115 -35.00 -16.65 1.03
CA ILE A 115 -34.71 -15.85 -0.17
C ILE A 115 -35.99 -15.20 -0.72
N LYS A 116 -37.08 -15.96 -0.83
CA LYS A 116 -38.40 -15.43 -1.25
C LYS A 116 -38.94 -14.37 -0.30
N SER A 117 -38.80 -14.57 1.02
CA SER A 117 -39.26 -13.60 2.02
C SER A 117 -38.49 -12.28 1.98
N ILE A 118 -37.16 -12.34 1.76
CA ILE A 118 -36.31 -11.16 1.61
C ILE A 118 -36.67 -10.41 0.33
N LEU A 119 -36.83 -11.12 -0.79
CA LEU A 119 -37.28 -10.52 -2.07
C LEU A 119 -38.65 -9.86 -1.94
N ALA A 120 -39.62 -10.51 -1.29
CA ALA A 120 -40.96 -9.95 -1.07
C ALA A 120 -40.93 -8.71 -0.15
N ARG A 121 -40.07 -8.71 0.88
CA ARG A 121 -39.87 -7.54 1.75
C ARG A 121 -39.25 -6.38 0.98
N SER A 122 -38.20 -6.63 0.20
CA SER A 122 -37.57 -5.61 -0.64
C SER A 122 -38.56 -5.04 -1.66
N GLY A 123 -39.37 -5.89 -2.31
CA GLY A 123 -40.44 -5.47 -3.22
C GLY A 123 -41.41 -4.49 -2.58
N LYS A 124 -41.97 -4.82 -1.41
CA LYS A 124 -42.87 -3.91 -0.66
C LYS A 124 -42.24 -2.56 -0.34
N ILE A 125 -40.96 -2.54 0.05
CA ILE A 125 -40.23 -1.29 0.33
C ILE A 125 -40.01 -0.49 -0.96
N SER A 126 -39.71 -1.15 -2.09
CA SER A 126 -39.51 -0.50 -3.39
C SER A 126 -40.81 0.01 -4.04
N GLU A 127 -41.96 -0.60 -3.77
CA GLU A 127 -43.27 -0.16 -4.24
C GLU A 127 -43.72 1.14 -3.57
N THR A 128 -43.41 1.31 -2.28
CA THR A 128 -43.87 2.44 -1.44
C THR A 128 -42.74 3.01 -0.57
N PRO A 129 -41.61 3.47 -1.15
CA PRO A 129 -40.41 3.84 -0.38
C PRO A 129 -40.64 5.04 0.56
N LEU A 130 -41.57 5.93 0.21
CA LEU A 130 -41.93 7.09 1.04
C LEU A 130 -42.70 6.68 2.29
N ASP A 131 -43.44 5.56 2.28
CA ASP A 131 -44.20 5.08 3.43
C ASP A 131 -43.27 4.54 4.54
N TYR A 132 -42.03 4.19 4.20
CA TYR A 132 -41.00 3.66 5.11
C TYR A 132 -39.87 4.66 5.42
N THR A 133 -39.97 5.89 4.93
CA THR A 133 -39.10 7.00 5.31
C THR A 133 -39.90 8.02 6.10
N SER A 134 -39.43 8.40 7.28
CA SER A 134 -40.09 9.50 8.01
C SER A 134 -40.04 10.76 7.15
N GLY A 135 -41.20 11.39 6.96
CA GLY A 135 -41.42 12.42 5.93
C GLY A 135 -40.28 13.43 5.81
N MET A 136 -39.74 13.55 4.60
CA MET A 136 -38.57 14.38 4.28
C MET A 136 -38.92 15.88 4.29
N SER A 137 -39.28 16.42 5.46
CA SER A 137 -39.42 17.87 5.64
C SER A 137 -38.05 18.50 5.82
N VAL A 138 -37.76 19.53 5.01
CA VAL A 138 -36.52 20.33 5.05
C VAL A 138 -36.24 20.95 6.43
N SER A 139 -37.24 21.06 7.30
CA SER A 139 -37.17 21.64 8.65
C SER A 139 -36.49 20.78 9.72
N GLY A 140 -36.09 19.53 9.43
CA GLY A 140 -35.22 18.75 10.33
C GLY A 140 -35.78 18.49 11.74
N SER A 141 -37.10 18.40 11.90
CA SER A 141 -37.74 18.02 13.16
C SER A 141 -37.44 16.56 13.54
N LYS A 142 -37.55 16.23 14.84
CA LYS A 142 -37.41 14.85 15.33
C LYS A 142 -38.43 13.94 14.65
N GLY A 143 -38.00 13.14 13.68
CA GLY A 143 -38.86 12.20 12.97
C GLY A 143 -39.26 11.02 13.88
N ASN A 144 -40.53 10.61 13.80
CA ASN A 144 -40.95 9.32 14.34
C ASN A 144 -40.27 8.19 13.55
N CYS A 145 -39.66 7.23 14.23
CA CYS A 145 -39.10 6.05 13.58
C CYS A 145 -40.20 5.21 12.92
N VAL A 146 -40.08 4.93 11.63
CA VAL A 146 -41.05 4.12 10.88
C VAL A 146 -40.56 2.67 10.79
N PRO A 147 -41.32 1.66 11.28
CA PRO A 147 -40.91 0.27 11.20
C PRO A 147 -40.91 -0.23 9.76
N LEU A 148 -39.87 -0.96 9.38
CA LEU A 148 -39.83 -1.68 8.11
C LEU A 148 -40.76 -2.91 8.16
N PRO A 149 -41.23 -3.43 7.02
CA PRO A 149 -42.03 -4.65 7.01
C PRO A 149 -41.26 -5.81 7.68
N PRO A 150 -41.93 -6.67 8.46
CA PRO A 150 -41.26 -7.70 9.25
C PRO A 150 -40.42 -8.63 8.35
N GLY A 151 -39.18 -8.88 8.78
CA GLY A 151 -38.28 -9.84 8.15
C GLY A 151 -38.22 -11.16 8.91
N THR A 152 -37.42 -12.09 8.39
CA THR A 152 -37.11 -13.40 9.02
C THR A 152 -36.12 -13.32 10.19
N GLY A 153 -35.79 -12.11 10.67
CA GLY A 153 -34.94 -11.92 11.85
C GLY A 153 -35.61 -12.33 13.15
N SER A 154 -34.81 -12.52 14.22
CA SER A 154 -35.28 -13.02 15.51
C SER A 154 -36.52 -12.32 16.06
N VAL A 155 -37.48 -13.13 16.53
CA VAL A 155 -38.70 -12.65 17.18
C VAL A 155 -38.32 -11.80 18.40
N GLY A 156 -38.60 -10.50 18.35
CA GLY A 156 -38.31 -9.55 19.43
C GLY A 156 -37.48 -8.33 19.03
N THR A 157 -36.85 -8.31 17.84
CA THR A 157 -36.19 -7.11 17.30
C THR A 157 -36.82 -6.67 15.98
N TYR A 158 -36.97 -5.36 15.79
CA TYR A 158 -37.46 -4.76 14.55
C TYR A 158 -36.47 -3.71 14.05
N MET A 159 -36.42 -3.53 12.73
CA MET A 159 -35.66 -2.46 12.10
C MET A 159 -36.60 -1.32 11.74
N ALA A 160 -36.19 -0.08 11.98
CA ALA A 160 -36.95 1.11 11.66
C ALA A 160 -36.04 2.19 11.05
N THR A 161 -36.60 3.00 10.15
CA THR A 161 -35.94 4.19 9.61
C THR A 161 -36.22 5.36 10.53
N CYS A 162 -35.18 6.00 11.08
CA CYS A 162 -35.30 7.17 11.95
C CYS A 162 -34.51 8.34 11.36
N ASN A 163 -35.15 9.48 11.10
CA ASN A 163 -34.43 10.72 10.77
C ASN A 163 -33.82 11.34 12.05
N THR A 164 -32.56 11.00 12.34
CA THR A 164 -31.74 11.72 13.33
C THR A 164 -30.92 12.80 12.64
N GLY A 165 -31.35 14.06 12.75
CA GLY A 165 -30.65 15.23 12.21
C GLY A 165 -30.23 16.21 13.30
N TYR A 166 -29.10 16.91 13.08
CA TYR A 166 -28.69 18.04 13.90
C TYR A 166 -29.24 19.33 13.31
N THR A 167 -30.01 20.10 14.07
CA THR A 167 -30.43 21.45 13.66
C THR A 167 -29.25 22.41 13.81
N ALA A 168 -28.68 22.86 12.70
CA ALA A 168 -27.61 23.85 12.72
C ALA A 168 -28.14 25.21 13.20
N GLU A 169 -27.84 25.58 14.45
CA GLU A 169 -28.20 26.88 15.01
C GLU A 169 -27.32 27.98 14.40
N GLN A 170 -27.95 28.94 13.72
CA GLN A 170 -27.24 30.03 13.04
C GLN A 170 -27.00 31.18 14.03
N LYS A 171 -25.85 31.15 14.73
CA LYS A 171 -25.48 32.17 15.71
C LYS A 171 -24.61 33.26 15.09
N SER A 172 -25.07 34.50 15.15
CA SER A 172 -24.26 35.69 14.80
C SER A 172 -23.15 35.89 15.85
N ALA A 173 -21.90 35.62 15.47
CA ALA A 173 -20.72 35.95 16.28
C ALA A 173 -20.17 37.32 15.90
N SER A 174 -19.86 38.15 16.90
CA SER A 174 -19.18 39.44 16.72
C SER A 174 -17.90 39.43 17.55
N CYS A 175 -16.76 39.71 16.91
CA CYS A 175 -15.47 39.90 17.57
C CYS A 175 -15.11 41.39 17.60
N PRO A 176 -15.23 42.09 18.74
CA PRO A 176 -14.67 43.43 18.88
C PRO A 176 -13.14 43.34 18.96
N ILE A 177 -12.45 43.85 17.93
CA ILE A 177 -11.00 44.02 17.96
C ILE A 177 -10.71 45.41 18.53
N THR A 178 -10.34 45.49 19.80
CA THR A 178 -9.82 46.73 20.40
C THR A 178 -8.36 46.95 20.03
N LEU A 179 -8.05 48.15 19.54
CA LEU A 179 -6.68 48.54 19.18
C LEU A 179 -6.01 49.23 20.37
N GLU A 180 -5.07 48.54 21.02
CA GLU A 180 -4.27 49.13 22.10
C GLU A 180 -3.14 50.01 21.52
N ALA A 181 -3.34 51.33 21.52
CA ALA A 181 -2.30 52.28 21.18
C ALA A 181 -1.45 52.62 22.42
N SER A 182 -0.14 52.42 22.33
CA SER A 182 0.82 52.83 23.37
C SER A 182 1.71 53.96 22.86
N ALA A 183 1.90 54.99 23.69
CA ALA A 183 2.78 56.11 23.42
C ALA A 183 3.75 56.29 24.61
N ALA A 184 5.05 56.39 24.30
CA ALA A 184 6.10 56.59 25.31
C ALA A 184 6.84 57.92 25.04
N PRO A 185 7.12 58.73 26.08
CA PRO A 185 7.92 59.94 25.92
C PRO A 185 9.37 59.58 25.54
N ARG A 186 9.94 60.30 24.58
CA ARG A 186 11.34 60.18 24.17
C ARG A 186 11.98 61.56 24.11
N GLN A 187 13.23 61.66 24.58
CA GLN A 187 14.03 62.87 24.41
C GLN A 187 14.59 62.89 22.98
N ILE A 188 14.53 64.05 22.32
CA ILE A 188 15.04 64.27 20.96
C ILE A 188 15.88 65.55 21.01
N TYR A 189 17.08 65.51 20.45
CA TYR A 189 17.95 66.68 20.31
C TYR A 189 17.96 67.12 18.86
N GLY A 190 17.55 68.36 18.61
CA GLY A 190 17.63 69.01 17.30
C GLY A 190 18.74 70.06 17.30
N TYR A 191 19.59 70.04 16.27
CA TYR A 191 20.58 71.08 16.01
C TYR A 191 20.17 71.85 14.76
N TYR A 192 20.15 73.18 14.84
CA TYR A 192 19.82 74.05 13.73
C TYR A 192 20.67 75.32 13.79
N CYS A 193 20.95 75.91 12.63
CA CYS A 193 21.64 77.19 12.51
C CYS A 193 20.62 78.26 12.09
N VAL A 194 20.55 79.37 12.83
CA VAL A 194 19.76 80.55 12.44
C VAL A 194 20.66 81.68 11.98
N GLY A 195 20.21 82.39 10.94
CA GLY A 195 20.88 83.59 10.41
C GLY A 195 20.55 84.89 11.17
N GLY A 196 20.01 84.80 12.40
CA GLY A 196 19.55 85.94 13.18
C GLY A 196 19.12 85.52 14.60
N SER A 197 18.51 86.44 15.35
CA SER A 197 18.06 86.21 16.72
C SER A 197 16.65 85.60 16.76
N GLY A 198 16.56 84.28 16.94
CA GLY A 198 15.31 83.58 17.26
C GLY A 198 15.42 82.06 17.18
N VAL A 199 14.47 81.34 17.78
CA VAL A 199 14.05 80.02 17.27
C VAL A 199 12.88 80.31 16.31
N ASP A 200 12.83 79.67 15.14
CA ASP A 200 11.66 79.79 14.25
C ASP A 200 10.42 79.22 14.97
N PRO A 201 9.37 80.01 15.24
CA PRO A 201 8.17 79.54 15.94
C PRO A 201 7.38 78.48 15.15
N ALA A 202 7.59 78.35 13.83
CA ALA A 202 7.01 77.26 13.04
C ALA A 202 7.79 75.93 13.16
N SER A 203 8.98 75.95 13.76
CA SER A 203 9.82 74.76 13.92
C SER A 203 9.28 73.81 14.98
N ILE A 204 9.36 72.50 14.72
CA ILE A 204 9.09 71.44 15.71
C ILE A 204 10.02 71.47 16.93
N TYR A 205 11.07 72.28 16.90
CA TYR A 205 12.04 72.50 17.98
C TYR A 205 11.79 73.81 18.77
N ALA A 206 10.75 74.59 18.44
CA ALA A 206 10.37 75.74 19.25
C ALA A 206 9.72 75.29 20.56
N CYS A 207 10.31 75.67 21.70
CA CYS A 207 9.84 75.23 23.02
C CYS A 207 8.46 75.77 23.41
N SER A 208 7.90 76.76 22.70
CA SER A 208 6.52 77.22 22.89
C SER A 208 5.48 76.14 22.56
N HIS A 209 5.81 75.14 21.75
CA HIS A 209 4.93 73.99 21.45
C HIS A 209 4.88 72.94 22.57
N TYR A 210 5.75 73.03 23.58
CA TYR A 210 5.89 72.03 24.63
C TYR A 210 5.77 72.67 26.02
N PRO A 211 5.07 72.04 26.99
CA PRO A 211 4.99 72.59 28.34
C PRO A 211 6.36 72.55 29.04
N ALA A 212 6.75 73.66 29.68
CA ALA A 212 7.93 73.68 30.54
C ALA A 212 7.77 72.64 31.68
N PRO A 213 8.82 71.87 32.04
CA PRO A 213 10.23 71.97 31.61
C PRO A 213 10.63 70.97 30.51
N GLN A 214 9.71 70.53 29.64
CA GLN A 214 9.98 69.42 28.69
C GLN A 214 10.85 69.80 27.49
N CYS A 215 11.19 71.08 27.33
CA CYS A 215 12.02 71.60 26.24
C CYS A 215 12.97 72.67 26.77
N THR A 216 14.25 72.59 26.39
CA THR A 216 15.31 73.51 26.80
C THR A 216 16.14 73.88 25.57
N VAL A 217 16.26 75.18 25.29
CA VAL A 217 17.15 75.69 24.23
C VAL A 217 18.50 76.04 24.83
N THR A 218 19.58 75.52 24.24
CA THR A 218 20.97 75.92 24.54
C THR A 218 21.61 76.50 23.29
N GLN A 219 22.26 77.65 23.42
CA GLN A 219 22.80 78.43 22.31
C GLN A 219 24.20 78.95 22.63
N SER A 220 25.05 79.08 21.62
CA SER A 220 26.42 79.61 21.74
C SER A 220 26.50 81.14 21.70
N TRP A 221 25.41 81.82 21.31
CA TRP A 221 25.27 83.27 21.27
C TRP A 221 23.91 83.68 21.84
N PRO A 222 23.80 84.82 22.56
CA PRO A 222 22.56 85.23 23.19
C PRO A 222 21.51 85.69 22.15
N ILE A 223 20.32 85.11 22.28
CA ILE A 223 19.08 85.47 21.59
C ILE A 223 18.09 85.91 22.67
N ASN A 224 17.49 87.09 22.54
CA ASN A 224 16.35 87.48 23.38
C ASN A 224 15.12 86.66 22.97
N LEU A 225 14.44 86.07 23.95
CA LEU A 225 13.24 85.25 23.77
C LEU A 225 11.97 85.92 24.34
N ASP A 226 12.01 87.23 24.52
CA ASP A 226 10.89 88.03 25.06
C ASP A 226 9.88 88.39 23.96
N LEU A 227 8.92 87.47 23.71
CA LEU A 227 7.50 87.64 23.33
C LEU A 227 6.96 86.44 22.52
#